data_AF-A0A815KPM5-F1
#
_entry.id   AF-A0A815KPM5-F1
#
_cell.length_a   1.000
_cell.length_b   1.000
_cell.length_c   1.000
_cell.angle_alpha   90.00
_cell.angle_beta   90.00
_cell.angle_gamma   90.00
#
_symmetry.space_group_name_H-M   'P 1'
#
loop_
_entity.id
_entity.type
_entity.pdbx_description
1 polymer ?
#
loop_
_entity_poly.entity_id
_entity_poly.type
_entity_poly.pdbx_seq_one_letter_code
_entity_poly.pdbx_strand_id
1 'polypeptide(L)'
;MNISNHSDELISNLTTDSSNLLLHLSIWSLRIVCPLFAFICPIFNWACIRTFQSRIYARSSSKWYFIFIAIFDTIYVVVTAPLLFLITIEVYILNWNIFFCKSIVFFNYLSCQISAGLLACLSIDRLFATSCISLYRRNCTTNFSRMICFSVIAVFSIVNSHYLIGYTIDSNRFCSIRRYKWYEANYSRLNVVYLLSYSIIPFTIITICNIFIVISVGQNKANIKKKYAVKKSIPSTGIQQEQATTPSDSNPACDKPSTSLKIRTYSMENNAEHRHDTFVSVNEDKTVTTSLIFSNDGSNHRMNVPMTPNDQLASSSEFSWNVSDQKRRSVSSCYDRSSSTTFIPPMSPQPSHTHKICVQLQITISLLAISICFILCTLPNCISTIMIQTYTNDEGNRKFWQAMNFFSIIPLLITHSVNLIFYYVSSKMFRQRFKEYYFRKRSK
;
A
#
# COMPACT_ATOMS: atom_id res chain seq x y z
N MET A 1 -2.61 52.47 -46.54
CA MET A 1 -3.73 51.89 -45.79
C MET A 1 -3.19 50.76 -44.93
N ASN A 2 -2.90 51.04 -43.65
CA ASN A 2 -2.39 50.09 -42.66
C ASN A 2 -3.57 49.36 -41.99
N ILE A 3 -4.21 48.44 -42.69
CA ILE A 3 -5.31 47.64 -42.11
C ILE A 3 -4.77 46.53 -41.20
N SER A 4 -3.51 46.09 -41.38
CA SER A 4 -2.90 45.03 -40.55
C SER A 4 -2.66 45.45 -39.09
N ASN A 5 -2.37 46.71 -38.83
CA ASN A 5 -1.99 47.12 -37.47
C ASN A 5 -3.20 47.19 -36.51
N HIS A 6 -4.41 47.36 -37.05
CA HIS A 6 -5.61 47.54 -36.22
C HIS A 6 -6.20 46.20 -35.76
N SER A 7 -6.03 45.12 -36.54
CA SER A 7 -6.45 43.77 -36.14
C SER A 7 -5.59 43.22 -35.00
N ASP A 8 -4.30 43.51 -35.00
CA ASP A 8 -3.37 43.01 -33.99
C ASP A 8 -3.63 43.66 -32.62
N GLU A 9 -4.00 44.94 -32.60
CA GLU A 9 -4.35 45.67 -31.37
C GLU A 9 -5.69 45.23 -30.78
N LEU A 10 -6.67 44.89 -31.63
CA LEU A 10 -7.96 44.36 -31.15
C LEU A 10 -7.81 42.96 -30.53
N ILE A 11 -7.00 42.11 -31.15
CA ILE A 11 -6.72 40.76 -30.66
C ILE A 11 -5.90 40.81 -29.35
N SER A 12 -4.96 41.74 -29.23
CA SER A 12 -4.18 41.91 -27.98
C SER A 12 -5.05 42.38 -26.81
N ASN A 13 -6.00 43.28 -27.05
CA ASN A 13 -6.94 43.74 -26.02
C ASN A 13 -7.91 42.63 -25.59
N LEU A 14 -8.48 41.86 -26.53
CA LEU A 14 -9.42 40.78 -26.22
C LEU A 14 -8.75 39.61 -25.46
N THR A 15 -7.50 39.30 -25.78
CA THR A 15 -6.71 38.26 -25.08
C THR A 15 -6.31 38.70 -23.66
N THR A 16 -6.08 40.00 -23.45
CA THR A 16 -5.77 40.56 -22.13
C THR A 16 -6.98 40.47 -21.20
N ASP A 17 -8.18 40.81 -21.67
CA ASP A 17 -9.38 40.75 -20.82
C ASP A 17 -9.78 39.32 -20.45
N SER A 18 -9.71 38.37 -21.39
CA SER A 18 -10.05 36.97 -21.13
C SER A 18 -9.09 36.29 -20.15
N SER A 19 -7.78 36.57 -20.24
CA SER A 19 -6.79 36.05 -19.30
C SER A 19 -6.94 36.62 -17.89
N ASN A 20 -7.31 37.90 -17.77
CA ASN A 20 -7.62 38.53 -16.48
C ASN A 20 -8.87 37.91 -15.81
N LEU A 21 -9.93 37.66 -16.59
CA LEU A 21 -11.13 36.99 -16.08
C LEU A 21 -10.82 35.58 -15.57
N LEU A 22 -10.06 34.78 -16.33
CA LEU A 22 -9.66 33.43 -15.96
C LEU A 22 -8.82 33.43 -14.67
N LEU A 23 -7.88 34.36 -14.56
CA LEU A 23 -7.06 34.53 -13.36
C LEU A 23 -7.93 34.87 -12.15
N HIS A 24 -8.83 35.84 -12.27
CA HIS A 24 -9.74 36.23 -11.19
C HIS A 24 -10.64 35.07 -10.74
N LEU A 25 -11.21 34.32 -11.68
CA LEU A 25 -12.02 33.13 -11.39
C LEU A 25 -11.22 32.04 -10.67
N SER A 26 -9.96 31.83 -11.08
CA SER A 26 -9.07 30.84 -10.44
C SER A 26 -8.76 31.22 -8.99
N ILE A 27 -8.52 32.50 -8.71
CA ILE A 27 -8.25 33.03 -7.36
C ILE A 27 -9.51 32.90 -6.50
N TRP A 28 -10.68 33.25 -7.01
CA TRP A 28 -11.95 33.09 -6.29
C TRP A 28 -12.26 31.64 -5.95
N SER A 29 -11.97 30.72 -6.88
CA SER A 29 -12.14 29.29 -6.64
C SER A 29 -11.23 28.82 -5.50
N LEU A 30 -9.96 29.24 -5.48
CA LEU A 30 -9.02 28.92 -4.40
C LEU A 30 -9.45 29.51 -3.05
N ARG A 31 -10.01 30.72 -3.00
CA ARG A 31 -10.53 31.34 -1.76
C ARG A 31 -11.58 30.49 -1.07
N ILE A 32 -12.42 29.79 -1.84
CA ILE A 32 -13.49 28.92 -1.32
C ILE A 32 -12.95 27.52 -1.01
N VAL A 33 -12.18 26.96 -1.94
CA VAL A 33 -11.69 25.58 -1.88
C VAL A 33 -10.64 25.40 -0.77
N CYS A 34 -9.66 26.29 -0.67
CA CYS A 34 -8.52 26.11 0.25
C CYS A 34 -8.93 25.99 1.73
N PRO A 35 -9.78 26.89 2.30
CA PRO A 35 -10.24 26.75 3.68
C PRO A 35 -10.99 25.44 3.90
N LEU A 36 -11.87 25.05 2.97
CA LEU A 36 -12.63 23.81 3.07
C LEU A 36 -11.71 22.58 3.14
N PHE A 37 -10.70 22.51 2.27
CA PHE A 37 -9.75 21.41 2.27
C PHE A 37 -8.81 21.42 3.49
N ALA A 38 -8.42 22.59 3.99
CA ALA A 38 -7.61 22.72 5.20
C ALA A 38 -8.27 22.07 6.43
N PHE A 39 -9.62 22.06 6.51
CA PHE A 39 -10.35 21.40 7.59
C PHE A 39 -10.75 19.96 7.28
N ILE A 40 -11.29 19.69 6.09
CA ILE A 40 -11.84 18.36 5.75
C ILE A 40 -10.73 17.31 5.59
N CYS A 41 -9.62 17.66 4.94
CA CYS A 41 -8.56 16.70 4.63
C CYS A 41 -7.92 16.08 5.88
N PRO A 42 -7.49 16.85 6.91
CA PRO A 42 -6.95 16.27 8.14
C PRO A 42 -7.92 15.33 8.84
N ILE A 43 -9.22 15.65 8.84
CA ILE A 43 -10.27 14.80 9.44
C ILE A 43 -10.36 13.46 8.68
N PHE A 44 -10.38 13.50 7.35
CA PHE A 44 -10.48 12.30 6.52
C PHE A 44 -9.24 11.43 6.61
N ASN A 45 -8.05 12.02 6.57
CA ASN A 45 -6.79 11.29 6.69
C ASN A 45 -6.58 10.75 8.12
N TRP A 46 -7.04 11.46 9.15
CA TRP A 46 -7.08 10.94 10.51
C TRP A 46 -8.00 9.70 10.62
N ALA A 47 -9.18 9.76 10.00
CA ALA A 47 -10.09 8.61 9.93
C ALA A 47 -9.46 7.41 9.20
N CYS A 48 -8.72 7.66 8.10
CA CYS A 48 -7.92 6.64 7.42
C CYS A 48 -6.90 6.00 8.37
N ILE A 49 -6.07 6.81 9.03
CA ILE A 49 -5.03 6.33 9.96
C ILE A 49 -5.65 5.45 11.05
N ARG A 50 -6.74 5.92 11.68
CA ARG A 50 -7.46 5.15 12.72
C ARG A 50 -8.01 3.82 12.21
N THR A 51 -8.55 3.81 10.99
CA THR A 51 -9.07 2.58 10.38
C THR A 51 -7.96 1.56 10.11
N PHE A 52 -6.82 2.00 9.57
CA PHE A 52 -5.66 1.15 9.31
C PHE A 52 -4.91 0.71 10.58
N GLN A 53 -5.06 1.42 11.70
CA GLN A 53 -4.55 0.97 13.00
C GLN A 53 -5.33 -0.22 13.59
N SER A 54 -6.49 -0.58 13.04
CA SER A 54 -7.29 -1.71 13.55
C SER A 54 -6.55 -3.06 13.45
N ARG A 55 -6.88 -3.97 14.37
CA ARG A 55 -6.21 -5.28 14.52
C ARG A 55 -6.22 -6.15 13.26
N ILE A 56 -7.16 -5.94 12.34
CA ILE A 56 -7.27 -6.72 11.09
C ILE A 56 -6.14 -6.37 10.13
N TYR A 57 -5.82 -5.08 10.03
CA TYR A 57 -4.74 -4.62 9.16
C TYR A 57 -3.37 -4.80 9.81
N ALA A 58 -3.30 -5.19 11.09
CA ALA A 58 -2.04 -5.40 11.79
C ALA A 58 -1.12 -6.44 11.12
N ARG A 59 -1.68 -7.39 10.35
CA ARG A 59 -0.92 -8.39 9.58
C ARG A 59 -0.61 -7.99 8.14
N SER A 60 -1.17 -6.89 7.64
CA SER A 60 -0.97 -6.45 6.26
C SER A 60 0.30 -5.61 6.16
N SER A 61 1.25 -6.00 5.30
CA SER A 61 2.44 -5.18 4.97
C SER A 61 2.02 -3.79 4.49
N SER A 62 0.93 -3.72 3.73
CA SER A 62 0.47 -2.51 3.06
C SER A 62 -0.08 -1.43 4.02
N LYS A 63 -0.32 -1.80 5.29
CA LYS A 63 -0.83 -0.89 6.34
C LYS A 63 0.04 0.35 6.50
N TRP A 64 1.35 0.17 6.50
CA TRP A 64 2.29 1.27 6.76
C TRP A 64 2.31 2.28 5.62
N TYR A 65 2.29 1.84 4.35
CA TYR A 65 2.21 2.76 3.21
C TYR A 65 0.98 3.66 3.30
N PHE A 66 -0.20 3.10 3.60
CA PHE A 66 -1.43 3.91 3.73
C PHE A 66 -1.36 4.90 4.90
N ILE A 67 -0.78 4.51 6.04
CA ILE A 67 -0.61 5.42 7.17
C ILE A 67 0.33 6.57 6.80
N PHE A 68 1.48 6.28 6.20
CA PHE A 68 2.44 7.32 5.82
C PHE A 68 1.91 8.22 4.70
N ILE A 69 1.24 7.68 3.68
CA ILE A 69 0.56 8.47 2.65
C ILE A 69 -0.43 9.44 3.31
N ALA A 70 -1.30 8.95 4.19
CA ALA A 70 -2.26 9.81 4.89
C ALA A 70 -1.59 10.91 5.74
N ILE A 71 -0.46 10.61 6.39
CA ILE A 71 0.31 11.60 7.16
C ILE A 71 0.85 12.69 6.24
N PHE A 72 1.53 12.32 5.15
CA PHE A 72 2.15 13.30 4.24
C PHE A 72 1.11 14.05 3.42
N ASP A 73 -0.01 13.45 3.07
CA ASP A 73 -1.16 14.14 2.47
C ASP A 73 -1.73 15.20 3.42
N THR A 74 -1.83 14.89 4.72
CA THR A 74 -2.24 15.88 5.74
C THR A 74 -1.21 17.00 5.87
N ILE A 75 0.08 16.68 5.93
CA ILE A 75 1.14 17.71 6.01
C ILE A 75 1.07 18.63 4.77
N TYR A 76 0.95 18.06 3.58
CA TYR A 76 0.81 18.81 2.34
C TYR A 76 -0.38 19.78 2.40
N VAL A 77 -1.59 19.30 2.72
CA VAL A 77 -2.78 20.16 2.71
C VAL A 77 -2.74 21.20 3.84
N VAL A 78 -2.27 20.85 5.03
CA VAL A 78 -2.15 21.78 6.17
C VAL A 78 -1.12 22.88 5.91
N VAL A 79 -0.07 22.59 5.13
CA VAL A 79 0.93 23.61 4.75
C VAL A 79 0.43 24.43 3.56
N THR A 80 -0.02 23.76 2.49
CA THR A 80 -0.28 24.38 1.20
C THR A 80 -1.63 25.10 1.14
N ALA A 81 -2.71 24.53 1.70
CA ALA A 81 -4.04 25.16 1.58
C ALA A 81 -4.14 26.48 2.35
N PRO A 82 -3.71 26.61 3.63
CA PRO A 82 -3.69 27.89 4.31
C PRO A 82 -2.78 28.90 3.62
N LEU A 83 -1.60 28.47 3.15
CA LEU A 83 -0.69 29.33 2.41
C LEU A 83 -1.35 29.91 1.15
N LEU A 84 -1.97 29.06 0.33
CA LEU A 84 -2.66 29.49 -0.89
C LEU A 84 -3.82 30.44 -0.58
N PHE A 85 -4.60 30.15 0.46
CA PHE A 85 -5.66 31.04 0.92
C PHE A 85 -5.10 32.42 1.29
N LEU A 86 -4.02 32.47 2.07
CA LEU A 86 -3.38 33.72 2.46
C LEU A 86 -2.84 34.50 1.24
N ILE A 87 -2.23 33.81 0.27
CA ILE A 87 -1.81 34.42 -1.00
C ILE A 87 -3.01 35.02 -1.75
N THR A 88 -4.16 34.35 -1.73
CA THR A 88 -5.37 34.87 -2.41
C THR A 88 -5.97 36.11 -1.77
N ILE A 89 -5.64 36.42 -0.51
CA ILE A 89 -6.02 37.67 0.18
C ILE A 89 -4.85 38.65 0.30
N GLU A 90 -3.80 38.47 -0.52
CA GLU A 90 -2.61 39.33 -0.58
C GLU A 90 -1.77 39.35 0.71
N VAL A 91 -1.91 38.31 1.55
CA VAL A 91 -1.10 38.14 2.77
C VAL A 91 0.04 37.16 2.49
N TYR A 92 1.24 37.71 2.25
CA TYR A 92 2.43 36.91 1.90
C TYR A 92 3.24 36.47 3.13
N ILE A 93 2.76 35.47 3.88
CA ILE A 93 3.47 34.96 5.08
C ILE A 93 4.87 34.43 4.76
N LEU A 94 5.11 33.94 3.54
CA LEU A 94 6.44 33.51 3.09
C LEU A 94 7.49 34.63 3.19
N ASN A 95 7.07 35.88 3.13
CA ASN A 95 7.96 37.05 3.14
C ASN A 95 8.32 37.52 4.56
N TRP A 96 7.71 36.93 5.60
CA TRP A 96 7.90 37.38 6.98
C TRP A 96 9.20 36.87 7.60
N ASN A 97 9.56 35.61 7.33
CA ASN A 97 10.75 35.00 7.90
C ASN A 97 11.39 34.02 6.91
N ILE A 98 12.72 34.08 6.81
CA ILE A 98 13.50 33.20 5.93
C ILE A 98 13.32 31.72 6.31
N PHE A 99 13.16 31.42 7.59
CA PHE A 99 12.88 30.07 8.08
C PHE A 99 11.53 29.56 7.57
N PHE A 100 10.46 30.37 7.68
CA PHE A 100 9.14 29.99 7.17
C PHE A 100 9.13 29.78 5.66
N CYS A 101 9.73 30.69 4.90
CA CYS A 101 9.92 30.55 3.44
C CYS A 101 10.55 29.18 3.10
N LYS A 102 11.69 28.86 3.72
CA LYS A 102 12.42 27.62 3.49
C LYS A 102 11.63 26.38 3.91
N SER A 103 11.07 26.37 5.12
CA SER A 103 10.34 25.22 5.66
C SER A 103 9.06 24.92 4.89
N ILE A 104 8.28 25.95 4.54
CA ILE A 104 7.03 25.78 3.80
C ILE A 104 7.31 25.19 2.42
N VAL A 105 8.27 25.75 1.68
CA VAL A 105 8.66 25.21 0.38
C VAL A 105 9.17 23.78 0.55
N PHE A 106 10.08 23.53 1.49
CA PHE A 106 10.60 22.18 1.74
C PHE A 106 9.49 21.15 2.00
N PHE A 107 8.57 21.42 2.94
CA PHE A 107 7.50 20.49 3.29
C PHE A 107 6.48 20.30 2.16
N ASN A 108 6.21 21.34 1.38
CA ASN A 108 5.32 21.25 0.22
C ASN A 108 5.86 20.24 -0.81
N TYR A 109 7.12 20.44 -1.23
CA TYR A 109 7.77 19.57 -2.22
C TYR A 109 8.05 18.16 -1.67
N LEU A 110 8.50 18.07 -0.42
CA LEU A 110 8.80 16.79 0.24
C LEU A 110 7.54 15.91 0.36
N SER A 111 6.43 16.48 0.80
CA SER A 111 5.19 15.71 1.05
C SER A 111 4.62 15.14 -0.25
N CYS A 112 4.61 15.93 -1.32
CA CYS A 112 4.23 15.48 -2.66
C CYS A 112 5.06 14.30 -3.16
N GLN A 113 6.39 14.41 -3.09
CA GLN A 113 7.29 13.35 -3.56
C GLN A 113 7.19 12.06 -2.72
N ILE A 114 7.07 12.20 -1.39
CA ILE A 114 6.89 11.04 -0.51
C ILE A 114 5.57 10.33 -0.80
N SER A 115 4.45 11.05 -0.92
CA SER A 115 3.16 10.43 -1.24
C SER A 115 3.19 9.69 -2.58
N ALA A 116 3.76 10.30 -3.62
CA ALA A 116 3.92 9.67 -4.94
C ALA A 116 4.84 8.44 -4.90
N GLY A 117 6.00 8.55 -4.23
CA GLY A 117 6.96 7.47 -4.08
C GLY A 117 6.41 6.29 -3.28
N LEU A 118 5.69 6.55 -2.19
CA LEU A 118 5.02 5.50 -1.39
C LEU A 118 3.91 4.81 -2.19
N LEU A 119 3.18 5.54 -3.04
CA LEU A 119 2.19 4.94 -3.94
C LEU A 119 2.84 4.01 -4.99
N ALA A 120 4.01 4.39 -5.51
CA ALA A 120 4.81 3.53 -6.38
C ALA A 120 5.32 2.28 -5.64
N CYS A 121 5.86 2.42 -4.42
CA CYS A 121 6.28 1.29 -3.60
C CYS A 121 5.11 0.36 -3.24
N LEU A 122 3.92 0.91 -2.99
CA LEU A 122 2.71 0.14 -2.74
C LEU A 122 2.29 -0.67 -3.99
N SER A 123 2.42 -0.11 -5.19
CA SER A 123 2.18 -0.85 -6.43
C SER A 123 3.18 -2.00 -6.62
N ILE A 124 4.45 -1.79 -6.26
CA ILE A 124 5.48 -2.84 -6.27
C ILE A 124 5.17 -3.94 -5.24
N ASP A 125 4.83 -3.60 -3.99
CA ASP A 125 4.44 -4.55 -2.94
C ASP A 125 3.27 -5.44 -3.42
N ARG A 126 2.34 -4.85 -4.17
CA ARG A 126 1.18 -5.55 -4.72
C ARG A 126 1.52 -6.44 -5.88
N LEU A 127 2.41 -6.01 -6.77
CA LEU A 127 2.93 -6.85 -7.83
C LEU A 127 3.57 -8.12 -7.25
N PHE A 128 4.43 -7.98 -6.23
CA PHE A 128 5.02 -9.13 -5.54
C PHE A 128 3.97 -10.02 -4.88
N ALA A 129 2.96 -9.44 -4.23
CA ALA A 129 1.88 -10.20 -3.61
C ALA A 129 1.07 -11.02 -4.61
N THR A 130 0.87 -10.53 -5.84
CA THR A 130 0.05 -11.20 -6.86
C THR A 130 0.83 -12.16 -7.74
N SER A 131 2.08 -11.83 -8.08
CA SER A 131 2.88 -12.59 -9.05
C SER A 131 3.77 -13.63 -8.37
N CYS A 132 4.21 -13.39 -7.12
CA CYS A 132 5.19 -14.23 -6.43
C CYS A 132 4.74 -14.59 -5.01
N ILE A 133 3.62 -15.32 -4.88
CA ILE A 133 3.02 -15.63 -3.57
C ILE A 133 3.98 -16.35 -2.60
N SER A 134 4.84 -17.23 -3.11
CA SER A 134 5.83 -17.96 -2.31
C SER A 134 6.89 -17.02 -1.73
N LEU A 135 7.44 -16.13 -2.56
CA LEU A 135 8.46 -15.16 -2.16
C LEU A 135 7.88 -14.08 -1.24
N TYR A 136 6.66 -13.61 -1.55
CA TYR A 136 5.94 -12.64 -0.73
C TYR A 136 5.73 -13.16 0.70
N ARG A 137 5.33 -14.44 0.86
CA ARG A 137 5.13 -15.03 2.20
C ARG A 137 6.41 -15.10 3.03
N ARG A 138 7.58 -15.23 2.38
CA ARG A 138 8.87 -15.32 3.06
C ARG A 138 9.45 -13.95 3.42
N ASN A 139 9.33 -12.98 2.51
CA ASN A 139 10.09 -11.73 2.61
C ASN A 139 9.25 -10.52 3.02
N CYS A 140 7.95 -10.48 2.71
CA CYS A 140 7.11 -9.31 2.97
C CYS A 140 6.52 -9.33 4.39
N THR A 141 7.37 -8.96 5.36
CA THR A 141 6.95 -8.71 6.75
C THR A 141 6.48 -7.26 6.93
N THR A 142 5.72 -7.00 7.99
CA THR A 142 5.30 -5.63 8.35
C THR A 142 6.47 -4.74 8.77
N ASN A 143 7.56 -5.32 9.29
CA ASN A 143 8.78 -4.60 9.60
C ASN A 143 9.51 -4.18 8.32
N PHE A 144 9.52 -5.05 7.30
CA PHE A 144 10.12 -4.74 6.01
C PHE A 144 9.40 -3.57 5.32
N SER A 145 8.06 -3.55 5.29
CA SER A 145 7.34 -2.41 4.69
C SER A 145 7.54 -1.11 5.47
N ARG A 146 7.65 -1.17 6.81
CA ARG A 146 8.00 -0.02 7.64
C ARG A 146 9.39 0.52 7.32
N MET A 147 10.37 -0.37 7.16
CA MET A 147 11.73 -0.01 6.75
C MET A 147 11.73 0.68 5.38
N ILE A 148 11.03 0.11 4.39
CA ILE A 148 10.90 0.74 3.06
C ILE A 148 10.32 2.15 3.17
N CYS A 149 9.24 2.34 3.96
CA CYS A 149 8.65 3.66 4.12
C CYS A 149 9.66 4.67 4.69
N PHE A 150 10.43 4.30 5.72
CA PHE A 150 11.46 5.18 6.27
C PHE A 150 12.60 5.44 5.29
N SER A 151 13.03 4.45 4.52
CA SER A 151 14.04 4.63 3.48
C SER A 151 13.56 5.62 2.41
N VAL A 152 12.31 5.50 1.95
CA VAL A 152 11.71 6.43 0.98
C VAL A 152 11.66 7.86 1.55
N ILE A 153 11.21 8.01 2.79
CA ILE A 153 11.18 9.31 3.49
C ILE A 153 12.59 9.90 3.56
N ALA A 154 13.59 9.13 4.00
CA ALA A 154 14.96 9.58 4.15
C ALA A 154 15.58 10.01 2.80
N VAL A 155 15.42 9.20 1.75
CA VAL A 155 15.92 9.50 0.41
C VAL A 155 15.30 10.80 -0.12
N PHE A 156 13.98 10.95 -0.05
CA PHE A 156 13.34 12.18 -0.50
C PHE A 156 13.66 13.38 0.39
N SER A 157 13.84 13.21 1.70
CA SER A 157 14.32 14.30 2.57
C SER A 157 15.71 14.79 2.16
N ILE A 158 16.63 13.88 1.83
CA ILE A 158 17.96 14.24 1.33
C ILE A 158 17.85 14.96 -0.02
N VAL A 159 17.08 14.41 -0.97
CA VAL A 159 16.88 15.03 -2.29
C VAL A 159 16.28 16.43 -2.17
N ASN A 160 15.28 16.64 -1.32
CA ASN A 160 14.62 17.94 -1.15
C ASN A 160 15.36 18.93 -0.25
N SER A 161 16.42 18.50 0.45
CA SER A 161 17.20 19.38 1.35
C SER A 161 17.76 20.63 0.65
N HIS A 162 17.98 20.54 -0.67
CA HIS A 162 18.45 21.66 -1.48
C HIS A 162 17.51 22.89 -1.43
N TYR A 163 16.19 22.69 -1.23
CA TYR A 163 15.24 23.79 -1.06
C TYR A 163 15.46 24.60 0.21
N LEU A 164 15.98 23.97 1.28
CA LEU A 164 16.34 24.67 2.52
C LEU A 164 17.56 25.58 2.34
N ILE A 165 18.41 25.28 1.35
CA ILE A 165 19.63 26.04 1.06
C ILE A 165 19.34 27.13 0.02
N GLY A 166 18.60 26.78 -1.04
CA GLY A 166 18.38 27.63 -2.21
C GLY A 166 17.48 28.84 -2.01
N TYR A 167 16.46 28.74 -1.17
CA TYR A 167 15.50 29.82 -0.97
C TYR A 167 16.02 30.91 -0.02
N THR A 168 15.83 32.16 -0.38
CA THR A 168 16.13 33.34 0.45
C THR A 168 15.01 34.37 0.36
N ILE A 169 15.06 35.38 1.21
CA ILE A 169 14.28 36.60 1.03
C ILE A 169 15.14 37.59 0.22
N ASP A 170 14.58 38.14 -0.87
CA ASP A 170 15.21 39.15 -1.72
C ASP A 170 15.11 40.57 -1.10
N SER A 171 15.75 41.57 -1.69
CA SER A 171 15.67 42.98 -1.28
C SER A 171 14.23 43.50 -1.24
N ASN A 172 13.39 43.04 -2.16
CA ASN A 172 11.96 43.32 -2.23
C ASN A 172 11.13 42.51 -1.22
N ARG A 173 11.78 41.83 -0.27
CA ARG A 173 11.18 40.93 0.72
C ARG A 173 10.44 39.72 0.14
N PHE A 174 10.58 39.41 -1.15
CA PHE A 174 9.98 38.21 -1.73
C PHE A 174 10.82 36.96 -1.44
N CYS A 175 10.17 35.88 -1.00
CA CYS A 175 10.74 34.54 -0.93
C CYS A 175 11.06 34.05 -2.35
N SER A 176 12.35 34.08 -2.73
CA SER A 176 12.81 33.75 -4.08
C SER A 176 14.13 32.95 -4.04
N ILE A 177 14.47 32.34 -5.19
CA ILE A 177 15.57 31.37 -5.29
C ILE A 177 16.91 32.00 -5.71
N ARG A 178 17.03 33.33 -5.63
CA ARG A 178 17.91 34.13 -6.50
C ARG A 178 19.32 34.39 -5.98
N ARG A 179 19.69 33.95 -4.77
CA ARG A 179 20.95 34.42 -4.15
C ARG A 179 22.22 33.79 -4.71
N TYR A 180 22.14 32.59 -5.26
CA TYR A 180 23.32 31.85 -5.68
C TYR A 180 23.33 31.68 -7.20
N LYS A 181 24.35 32.25 -7.88
CA LYS A 181 24.56 32.09 -9.34
C LYS A 181 24.52 30.62 -9.78
N TRP A 182 25.06 29.72 -8.94
CA TRP A 182 25.00 28.28 -9.19
C TRP A 182 23.57 27.75 -9.25
N TYR A 183 22.69 28.26 -8.39
CA TYR A 183 21.30 27.83 -8.33
C TYR A 183 20.52 28.34 -9.55
N GLU A 184 20.76 29.58 -9.97
CA GLU A 184 20.15 30.14 -11.18
C GLU A 184 20.51 29.31 -12.42
N ALA A 185 21.78 28.93 -12.59
CA ALA A 185 22.23 28.09 -13.70
C ALA A 185 21.66 26.66 -13.68
N ASN A 186 21.36 26.12 -12.50
CA ASN A 186 20.87 24.74 -12.33
C ASN A 186 19.37 24.64 -12.01
N TYR A 187 18.65 25.76 -11.85
CA TYR A 187 17.26 25.75 -11.40
C TYR A 187 16.35 25.01 -12.37
N SER A 188 16.52 25.24 -13.68
CA SER A 188 15.80 24.50 -14.72
C SER A 188 16.03 22.99 -14.59
N ARG A 189 17.28 22.57 -14.33
CA ARG A 189 17.62 21.14 -14.12
C ARG A 189 16.97 20.58 -12.85
N LEU A 190 16.94 21.34 -11.76
CA LEU A 190 16.30 20.92 -10.51
C LEU A 190 14.77 20.77 -10.67
N ASN A 191 14.13 21.64 -11.46
CA ASN A 191 12.71 21.49 -11.78
C ASN A 191 12.44 20.24 -12.63
N VAL A 192 13.33 19.89 -13.54
CA VAL A 192 13.25 18.63 -14.29
C VAL A 192 13.40 17.44 -13.34
N VAL A 193 14.35 17.48 -12.40
CA VAL A 193 14.49 16.43 -11.37
C VAL A 193 13.22 16.31 -10.54
N TYR A 194 12.63 17.43 -10.12
CA TYR A 194 11.36 17.44 -9.40
C TYR A 194 10.23 16.80 -10.22
N LEU A 195 10.06 17.21 -11.48
CA LEU A 195 9.06 16.66 -12.38
C LEU A 195 9.24 15.14 -12.57
N LEU A 196 10.48 14.70 -12.74
CA LEU A 196 10.82 13.30 -12.91
C LEU A 196 10.51 12.50 -11.64
N SER A 197 10.95 12.97 -10.47
CA SER A 197 10.80 12.26 -9.20
C SER A 197 9.37 12.27 -8.66
N TYR A 198 8.62 13.35 -8.89
CA TYR A 198 7.26 13.52 -8.40
C TYR A 198 6.22 12.87 -9.31
N SER A 199 6.36 13.04 -10.63
CA SER A 199 5.32 12.65 -11.58
C SER A 199 5.75 11.47 -12.44
N ILE A 200 6.80 11.63 -13.26
CA ILE A 200 7.10 10.69 -14.34
C ILE A 200 7.54 9.32 -13.81
N ILE A 201 8.51 9.26 -12.90
CA ILE A 201 9.04 7.99 -12.38
C ILE A 201 7.96 7.22 -11.60
N PRO A 202 7.26 7.82 -10.60
CA PRO A 202 6.17 7.12 -9.91
C PRO A 202 5.09 6.64 -10.86
N PHE A 203 4.69 7.47 -11.83
CA PHE A 203 3.69 7.11 -12.84
C PHE A 203 4.10 5.89 -13.67
N THR A 204 5.33 5.88 -14.18
CA THR A 204 5.85 4.77 -14.99
C THR A 204 5.88 3.48 -14.16
N ILE A 205 6.38 3.53 -12.93
CA ILE A 205 6.41 2.37 -12.02
C ILE A 205 5.00 1.84 -11.76
N ILE A 206 4.07 2.72 -11.39
CA ILE A 206 2.68 2.38 -11.09
C ILE A 206 2.01 1.74 -12.31
N THR A 207 2.17 2.33 -13.49
CA THR A 207 1.58 1.84 -14.74
C THR A 207 2.10 0.46 -15.10
N ILE A 208 3.42 0.27 -15.07
CA ILE A 208 4.05 -1.02 -15.34
C ILE A 208 3.55 -2.07 -14.34
N CYS A 209 3.57 -1.77 -13.03
CA CYS A 209 3.09 -2.69 -12.00
C CYS A 209 1.61 -3.07 -12.23
N ASN A 210 0.75 -2.10 -12.52
CA ASN A 210 -0.67 -2.34 -12.76
C ASN A 210 -0.90 -3.24 -13.99
N ILE A 211 -0.16 -3.03 -15.08
CA ILE A 211 -0.21 -3.90 -16.26
C ILE A 211 0.16 -5.35 -15.89
N PHE A 212 1.28 -5.54 -15.19
CA PHE A 212 1.72 -6.87 -14.77
C PHE A 212 0.76 -7.55 -13.79
N ILE A 213 0.13 -6.80 -12.87
CA ILE A 213 -0.88 -7.34 -11.96
C ILE A 213 -2.09 -7.85 -12.76
N VAL A 214 -2.59 -7.06 -13.72
CA VAL A 214 -3.73 -7.47 -14.56
C VAL A 214 -3.41 -8.73 -15.37
N ILE A 215 -2.22 -8.79 -15.98
CA ILE A 215 -1.74 -9.98 -16.70
C ILE A 215 -1.67 -11.19 -15.77
N SER A 216 -1.06 -11.04 -14.59
CA SER A 216 -0.89 -12.12 -13.61
C SER A 216 -2.23 -12.66 -13.12
N VAL A 217 -3.21 -11.78 -12.85
CA VAL A 217 -4.56 -12.18 -12.45
C VAL A 217 -5.28 -12.88 -13.60
N GLY A 218 -5.13 -12.40 -14.83
CA GLY A 218 -5.71 -13.04 -16.03
C GLY A 218 -5.19 -14.46 -16.25
N GLN A 219 -3.87 -14.65 -16.18
CA GLN A 219 -3.21 -15.95 -16.30
C GLN A 219 -3.65 -16.91 -15.19
N ASN A 220 -3.72 -16.44 -13.94
CA ASN A 220 -4.18 -17.24 -12.81
C ASN A 220 -5.64 -17.71 -12.99
N LYS A 221 -6.52 -16.83 -13.48
CA LYS A 221 -7.92 -17.20 -13.77
C LYS A 221 -8.01 -18.25 -14.87
N ALA A 222 -7.20 -18.14 -15.93
CA ALA A 222 -7.16 -19.12 -17.01
C ALA A 222 -6.65 -20.49 -16.53
N ASN A 223 -5.59 -20.51 -15.70
CA ASN A 223 -5.04 -21.74 -15.14
C ASN A 223 -6.02 -22.45 -14.20
N ILE A 224 -6.77 -21.69 -13.40
CA ILE A 224 -7.83 -22.23 -12.54
C ILE A 224 -8.95 -22.85 -13.38
N LYS A 225 -9.41 -22.17 -14.44
CA LYS A 225 -10.43 -22.71 -15.35
C LYS A 225 -9.98 -24.03 -15.99
N LYS A 226 -8.72 -24.12 -16.44
CA LYS A 226 -8.14 -25.36 -16.99
C LYS A 226 -8.17 -26.50 -15.97
N LYS A 227 -7.77 -26.25 -14.72
CA LYS A 227 -7.81 -27.26 -13.64
C LYS A 227 -9.22 -27.76 -13.34
N TYR A 228 -10.22 -26.87 -13.34
CA TYR A 228 -11.62 -27.27 -13.14
C TYR A 228 -12.22 -28.03 -14.33
N ALA A 229 -11.83 -27.67 -15.56
CA ALA A 229 -12.27 -28.38 -16.76
C ALA A 229 -11.77 -29.84 -16.76
N VAL A 230 -10.48 -30.06 -16.44
CA VAL A 230 -9.89 -31.40 -16.35
C VAL A 230 -10.56 -32.25 -15.25
N LYS A 231 -10.93 -31.66 -14.11
CA LYS A 231 -11.62 -32.40 -13.05
C LYS A 231 -13.05 -32.80 -13.43
N LYS A 232 -13.73 -32.02 -14.28
CA LYS A 232 -15.09 -32.35 -14.76
C LYS A 232 -15.08 -33.45 -15.83
N SER A 233 -13.99 -33.59 -16.58
CA SER A 233 -13.88 -34.56 -17.66
C SER A 233 -13.42 -35.95 -17.21
N ILE A 234 -13.11 -36.16 -15.92
CA ILE A 234 -12.93 -37.53 -15.39
C ILE A 234 -14.35 -38.05 -15.14
N PRO A 235 -14.92 -38.90 -16.02
CA PRO A 235 -16.20 -39.52 -15.75
C PRO A 235 -16.08 -40.19 -14.39
N SER A 236 -17.08 -39.99 -13.53
CA SER A 236 -17.23 -40.78 -12.33
C SER A 236 -17.35 -42.23 -12.79
N THR A 237 -16.22 -42.92 -12.92
CA THR A 237 -16.17 -44.36 -13.14
C THR A 237 -17.02 -44.90 -12.01
N GLY A 238 -18.21 -45.35 -12.35
CA GLY A 238 -19.16 -45.84 -11.39
C GLY A 238 -18.39 -46.83 -10.54
N ILE A 239 -18.33 -46.58 -9.23
CA ILE A 239 -18.21 -47.67 -8.29
C ILE A 239 -19.47 -48.48 -8.57
N GLN A 240 -19.38 -49.41 -9.53
CA GLN A 240 -20.25 -50.55 -9.54
C GLN A 240 -20.02 -51.15 -8.16
N GLN A 241 -21.00 -50.95 -7.28
CA GLN A 241 -21.21 -51.81 -6.14
C GLN A 241 -21.28 -53.21 -6.74
N GLU A 242 -20.15 -53.93 -6.67
CA GLU A 242 -20.12 -55.36 -6.87
C GLU A 242 -21.03 -55.94 -5.79
N GLN A 243 -22.26 -56.19 -6.21
CA GLN A 243 -23.32 -56.77 -5.42
C GLN A 243 -22.88 -58.21 -5.17
N ALA A 244 -22.21 -58.44 -4.04
CA ALA A 244 -21.81 -59.77 -3.61
C ALA A 244 -23.06 -60.64 -3.48
N THR A 245 -23.27 -61.51 -4.47
CA THR A 245 -24.21 -62.61 -4.43
C THR A 245 -23.71 -63.59 -3.37
N THR A 246 -24.45 -63.71 -2.27
CA THR A 246 -24.29 -64.75 -1.25
C THR A 246 -24.55 -66.13 -1.82
N PRO A 247 -23.62 -67.09 -1.75
CA PRO A 247 -23.95 -68.51 -1.69
C PRO A 247 -24.10 -68.91 -0.22
N SER A 248 -25.26 -69.47 0.09
CA SER A 248 -25.45 -70.42 1.18
C SER A 248 -24.43 -71.55 1.03
N ASP A 249 -23.59 -71.78 2.03
CA ASP A 249 -23.50 -73.09 2.71
C ASP A 249 -22.32 -73.18 3.69
N SER A 250 -22.51 -74.12 4.59
CA SER A 250 -21.87 -74.45 5.86
C SER A 250 -20.36 -74.77 5.87
N ASN A 251 -19.77 -74.48 7.04
CA ASN A 251 -18.77 -75.27 7.77
C ASN A 251 -17.25 -75.04 7.52
N PRO A 252 -16.40 -75.39 8.52
CA PRO A 252 -15.47 -74.43 9.12
C PRO A 252 -13.98 -74.71 8.85
N ALA A 253 -13.17 -73.75 9.34
CA ALA A 253 -11.73 -73.82 9.60
C ALA A 253 -10.80 -73.85 8.36
N CYS A 254 -10.16 -72.71 8.09
CA CYS A 254 -8.73 -72.68 7.78
C CYS A 254 -8.18 -71.25 7.82
N ASP A 255 -6.98 -71.15 8.38
CA ASP A 255 -6.02 -70.04 8.53
C ASP A 255 -6.26 -68.71 7.80
N LYS A 256 -6.21 -67.63 8.59
CA LYS A 256 -6.16 -66.23 8.14
C LYS A 256 -4.75 -65.88 7.66
N PRO A 257 -4.56 -65.40 6.42
CA PRO A 257 -3.45 -64.51 6.10
C PRO A 257 -3.86 -63.07 6.46
N SER A 258 -3.06 -62.43 7.30
CA SER A 258 -3.18 -61.01 7.64
C SER A 258 -3.03 -60.13 6.40
N THR A 259 -4.14 -59.65 5.83
CA THR A 259 -4.16 -58.66 4.76
C THR A 259 -3.90 -57.28 5.34
N SER A 260 -2.63 -56.85 5.31
CA SER A 260 -2.25 -55.47 5.62
C SER A 260 -2.72 -54.54 4.50
N LEU A 261 -3.77 -53.77 4.74
CA LEU A 261 -4.27 -52.75 3.82
C LEU A 261 -3.29 -51.56 3.77
N LYS A 262 -2.47 -51.48 2.71
CA LYS A 262 -1.51 -50.40 2.51
C LYS A 262 -2.21 -49.18 1.90
N ILE A 263 -2.79 -48.32 2.72
CA ILE A 263 -3.38 -47.04 2.27
C ILE A 263 -2.24 -46.06 1.97
N ARG A 264 -1.99 -45.81 0.69
CA ARG A 264 -0.97 -44.85 0.24
C ARG A 264 -1.58 -43.45 0.14
N THR A 265 -1.41 -42.64 1.18
CA THR A 265 -1.87 -41.24 1.20
C THR A 265 -0.81 -40.35 0.57
N TYR A 266 -1.11 -39.74 -0.58
CA TYR A 266 -0.23 -38.73 -1.18
C TYR A 266 -0.55 -37.36 -0.58
N SER A 267 0.29 -36.91 0.37
CA SER A 267 0.33 -35.51 0.78
C SER A 267 1.18 -34.75 -0.23
N MET A 268 0.58 -33.79 -0.97
CA MET A 268 1.35 -32.83 -1.76
C MET A 268 1.82 -31.70 -0.85
N GLU A 269 2.93 -31.92 -0.16
CA GLU A 269 3.68 -30.87 0.51
C GLU A 269 5.04 -30.71 -0.20
N ASN A 270 5.25 -29.54 -0.79
CA ASN A 270 6.38 -29.26 -1.68
C ASN A 270 7.68 -28.99 -0.89
N ASN A 271 8.75 -29.62 -1.39
CA ASN A 271 10.17 -29.31 -1.21
C ASN A 271 10.84 -29.73 0.11
N ALA A 272 10.79 -31.03 0.39
CA ALA A 272 11.96 -31.86 0.66
C ALA A 272 11.49 -33.31 0.53
N GLU A 273 12.14 -34.12 -0.31
CA GLU A 273 11.75 -35.52 -0.52
C GLU A 273 12.16 -36.35 0.71
N HIS A 274 11.36 -36.30 1.76
CA HIS A 274 11.40 -37.29 2.83
C HIS A 274 10.21 -38.23 2.69
N ARG A 275 10.50 -39.47 2.29
CA ARG A 275 9.54 -40.56 2.28
C ARG A 275 9.20 -40.93 3.72
N HIS A 276 7.94 -40.69 4.11
CA HIS A 276 7.38 -41.26 5.32
C HIS A 276 6.38 -42.34 4.94
N ASP A 277 6.76 -43.61 5.15
CA ASP A 277 5.81 -44.72 5.09
C ASP A 277 5.10 -44.79 6.44
N THR A 278 3.81 -44.45 6.45
CA THR A 278 2.96 -44.58 7.65
C THR A 278 2.25 -45.92 7.59
N PHE A 279 2.53 -46.79 8.56
CA PHE A 279 1.83 -48.06 8.70
C PHE A 279 0.72 -47.90 9.74
N VAL A 280 -0.50 -48.22 9.31
CA VAL A 280 -1.66 -48.30 10.19
C VAL A 280 -2.04 -49.76 10.29
N SER A 281 -1.79 -50.38 11.44
CA SER A 281 -2.30 -51.72 11.74
C SER A 281 -3.53 -51.58 12.64
N VAL A 282 -4.61 -52.25 12.25
CA VAL A 282 -5.81 -52.37 13.05
C VAL A 282 -5.76 -53.75 13.68
N ASN A 283 -5.57 -53.81 15.00
CA ASN A 283 -5.64 -55.07 15.74
C ASN A 283 -7.10 -55.50 15.91
N GLU A 284 -7.33 -56.79 16.16
CA GLU A 284 -8.67 -57.39 16.30
C GLU A 284 -9.52 -56.71 17.41
N ASP A 285 -8.88 -56.04 18.37
CA ASP A 285 -9.54 -55.27 19.43
C ASP A 285 -9.99 -53.86 19.02
N LYS A 286 -9.99 -53.53 17.71
CA LYS A 286 -10.34 -52.20 17.16
C LYS A 286 -9.48 -51.05 17.68
N THR A 287 -8.31 -51.34 18.24
CA THR A 287 -7.31 -50.34 18.60
C THR A 287 -6.47 -50.00 17.36
N VAL A 288 -6.51 -48.73 16.96
CA VAL A 288 -5.73 -48.21 15.83
C VAL A 288 -4.38 -47.74 16.37
N THR A 289 -3.31 -48.44 16.00
CA THR A 289 -1.95 -48.06 16.41
C THR A 289 -1.24 -47.49 15.19
N THR A 290 -0.78 -46.23 15.29
CA THR A 290 -0.02 -45.58 14.22
C THR A 290 1.45 -45.56 14.64
N SER A 291 2.28 -46.38 14.00
CA SER A 291 3.73 -46.38 14.23
C SER A 291 4.42 -45.56 13.15
N LEU A 292 5.12 -44.50 13.55
CA LEU A 292 6.02 -43.73 12.69
C LEU A 292 7.43 -44.31 12.81
N ILE A 293 7.93 -44.92 11.73
CA ILE A 293 9.32 -45.38 11.65
C ILE A 293 10.13 -44.27 10.97
N PHE A 294 11.12 -43.74 11.69
CA PHE A 294 12.10 -42.81 11.13
C PHE A 294 13.32 -43.60 10.68
N SER A 295 13.59 -43.62 9.37
CA SER A 295 14.88 -44.06 8.84
C SER A 295 15.91 -42.97 9.13
N ASN A 296 16.86 -43.29 10.00
CA ASN A 296 17.90 -42.38 10.44
C ASN A 296 19.10 -42.48 9.48
N ASP A 297 19.11 -41.70 8.40
CA ASP A 297 20.29 -41.55 7.55
C ASP A 297 21.25 -40.55 8.19
N GLY A 298 22.39 -41.07 8.64
CA GLY A 298 23.45 -40.30 9.26
C GLY A 298 24.20 -39.43 8.27
N SER A 299 24.41 -38.16 8.63
CA SER A 299 25.56 -37.39 8.15
C SER A 299 26.00 -36.39 9.22
N ASN A 300 27.12 -36.71 9.85
CA ASN A 300 27.88 -35.83 10.72
C ASN A 300 28.62 -34.79 9.87
N HIS A 301 28.28 -33.52 10.00
CA HIS A 301 29.22 -32.43 9.71
C HIS A 301 29.34 -31.49 10.88
N ARG A 302 30.43 -31.70 11.63
CA ARG A 302 30.95 -30.89 12.72
C ARG A 302 31.86 -29.84 12.09
N MET A 303 31.49 -28.55 12.14
CA MET A 303 32.44 -27.45 11.92
C MET A 303 32.80 -26.83 13.28
N ASN A 304 34.06 -27.03 13.65
CA ASN A 304 34.74 -26.28 14.71
C ASN A 304 35.23 -24.95 14.12
N VAL A 305 35.02 -23.84 14.83
CA VAL A 305 35.80 -22.61 14.66
C VAL A 305 36.18 -22.11 16.06
N PRO A 306 37.43 -21.68 16.30
CA PRO A 306 37.95 -21.44 17.64
C PRO A 306 37.67 -20.01 18.14
N MET A 307 37.56 -19.91 19.48
CA MET A 307 37.66 -18.66 20.25
C MET A 307 39.12 -18.24 20.43
N THR A 308 39.37 -16.94 20.42
CA THR A 308 40.44 -16.28 21.19
C THR A 308 39.95 -14.92 21.75
N PRO A 309 40.57 -14.39 22.82
CA PRO A 309 39.91 -13.54 23.82
C PRO A 309 40.42 -12.08 23.90
N ASN A 310 39.64 -11.25 24.64
CA ASN A 310 39.98 -9.97 25.31
C ASN A 310 40.40 -8.80 24.38
N ASP A 311 39.95 -7.54 24.55
CA ASP A 311 39.97 -6.71 25.77
C ASP A 311 38.81 -5.71 25.89
N GLN A 312 38.61 -5.32 27.16
CA GLN A 312 37.69 -4.33 27.72
C GLN A 312 38.17 -2.89 27.48
N LEU A 313 37.25 -1.93 27.30
CA LEU A 313 37.17 -0.74 28.17
C LEU A 313 35.85 0.06 28.01
N ALA A 314 35.13 0.13 29.13
CA ALA A 314 34.19 1.13 29.68
C ALA A 314 33.59 2.30 28.84
N SER A 315 32.26 2.43 28.92
CA SER A 315 31.51 3.50 29.63
C SER A 315 30.06 3.59 29.10
N SER A 316 29.09 3.00 29.82
CA SER A 316 28.17 3.63 30.79
C SER A 316 27.06 4.51 30.17
N SER A 317 25.83 3.98 30.13
CA SER A 317 24.65 4.62 30.72
C SER A 317 23.47 3.63 30.70
N GLU A 318 23.08 3.22 31.90
CA GLU A 318 21.94 2.36 32.19
C GLU A 318 20.62 3.15 32.09
N PHE A 319 19.60 2.54 31.50
CA PHE A 319 18.21 2.88 31.82
C PHE A 319 17.37 1.61 31.79
N SER A 320 17.13 1.05 32.98
CA SER A 320 16.25 -0.10 33.19
C SER A 320 14.80 0.40 33.37
N TRP A 321 13.85 -0.20 32.66
CA TRP A 321 12.45 -0.19 33.08
C TRP A 321 12.05 -1.59 33.54
N ASN A 322 11.68 -1.63 34.82
CA ASN A 322 11.20 -2.80 35.53
C ASN A 322 9.86 -3.32 34.99
N VAL A 323 9.74 -4.63 35.10
CA VAL A 323 8.57 -5.47 34.90
C VAL A 323 7.59 -5.28 36.05
N SER A 324 6.32 -4.99 35.74
CA SER A 324 5.18 -5.26 36.62
C SER A 324 3.86 -5.13 35.86
N ASP A 325 3.30 -6.25 35.40
CA ASP A 325 1.93 -6.69 35.76
C ASP A 325 1.48 -7.89 34.91
N GLN A 326 1.88 -9.06 35.39
CA GLN A 326 1.28 -10.36 35.06
C GLN A 326 0.57 -10.85 36.33
N LYS A 327 -0.70 -10.48 36.52
CA LYS A 327 -1.51 -10.95 37.66
C LYS A 327 -2.67 -11.82 37.20
N ARG A 328 -2.44 -13.13 37.38
CA ARG A 328 -3.36 -14.19 37.82
C ARG A 328 -4.87 -13.97 37.64
N ARG A 329 -5.49 -14.86 36.85
CA ARG A 329 -6.69 -15.60 37.28
C ARG A 329 -6.55 -17.06 36.89
N SER A 330 -5.99 -17.84 37.82
CA SER A 330 -6.19 -19.27 37.95
C SER A 330 -7.34 -19.47 38.95
N VAL A 331 -8.50 -19.91 38.47
CA VAL A 331 -9.54 -20.49 39.33
C VAL A 331 -9.78 -21.89 38.81
N SER A 332 -9.35 -22.86 39.62
CA SER A 332 -9.71 -24.25 39.51
C SER A 332 -11.16 -24.44 39.93
N SER A 333 -11.94 -25.15 39.12
CA SER A 333 -13.18 -25.79 39.55
C SER A 333 -13.21 -27.18 38.93
N CYS A 334 -12.98 -28.19 39.77
CA CYS A 334 -13.40 -29.57 39.52
C CYS A 334 -14.92 -29.59 39.50
N TYR A 335 -15.55 -30.20 38.48
CA TYR A 335 -16.80 -30.96 38.63
C TYR A 335 -17.10 -31.75 37.35
N ASP A 336 -17.47 -33.02 37.57
CA ASP A 336 -18.17 -34.02 36.75
C ASP A 336 -17.69 -34.40 35.34
N ARG A 337 -17.06 -35.57 35.32
CA ARG A 337 -16.83 -36.45 34.18
C ARG A 337 -18.12 -37.22 33.88
N SER A 338 -19.10 -36.57 33.27
CA SER A 338 -20.18 -37.26 32.56
C SER A 338 -19.71 -37.55 31.13
N SER A 339 -19.80 -38.83 30.75
CA SER A 339 -19.51 -39.37 29.43
C SER A 339 -20.37 -38.69 28.35
N SER A 340 -19.90 -37.56 27.88
CA SER A 340 -20.44 -36.80 26.76
C SER A 340 -19.71 -37.28 25.51
N THR A 341 -20.47 -37.93 24.63
CA THR A 341 -20.10 -38.26 23.26
C THR A 341 -19.42 -37.04 22.63
N THR A 342 -18.13 -37.17 22.32
CA THR A 342 -17.32 -36.12 21.71
C THR A 342 -17.91 -35.76 20.35
N PHE A 343 -18.83 -34.79 20.34
CA PHE A 343 -19.37 -34.20 19.13
C PHE A 343 -18.21 -33.42 18.51
N ILE A 344 -17.47 -34.03 17.59
CA ILE A 344 -16.46 -33.34 16.79
C ILE A 344 -17.25 -32.27 16.02
N PRO A 345 -17.10 -30.97 16.34
CA PRO A 345 -17.81 -29.94 15.61
C PRO A 345 -17.39 -30.08 14.13
N PRO A 346 -18.34 -30.06 13.18
CA PRO A 346 -18.01 -30.19 11.77
C PRO A 346 -16.95 -29.15 11.44
N MET A 347 -15.78 -29.61 10.96
CA MET A 347 -14.66 -28.77 10.57
C MET A 347 -15.20 -27.60 9.77
N SER A 348 -15.11 -26.39 10.31
CA SER A 348 -15.60 -25.19 9.64
C SER A 348 -14.97 -25.16 8.25
N PRO A 349 -15.77 -25.07 7.17
CA PRO A 349 -15.26 -25.17 5.81
C PRO A 349 -14.14 -24.14 5.63
N GLN A 350 -12.92 -24.61 5.36
CA GLN A 350 -11.80 -23.70 5.13
C GLN A 350 -12.20 -22.72 4.03
N PRO A 351 -12.00 -21.40 4.23
CA PRO A 351 -12.42 -20.40 3.26
C PRO A 351 -11.80 -20.74 1.91
N SER A 352 -12.68 -20.97 0.93
CA SER A 352 -12.31 -21.42 -0.39
C SER A 352 -11.25 -20.50 -1.00
N HIS A 353 -10.29 -21.09 -1.72
CA HIS A 353 -9.21 -20.35 -2.40
C HIS A 353 -9.74 -19.21 -3.29
N THR A 354 -10.96 -19.36 -3.81
CA THR A 354 -11.71 -18.36 -4.57
C THR A 354 -11.98 -17.06 -3.81
N HIS A 355 -12.27 -17.11 -2.50
CA HIS A 355 -12.53 -15.92 -1.70
C HIS A 355 -11.29 -15.02 -1.59
N LYS A 356 -10.10 -15.61 -1.41
CA LYS A 356 -8.83 -14.85 -1.33
C LYS A 356 -8.52 -14.11 -2.63
N ILE A 357 -8.80 -14.72 -3.79
CA ILE A 357 -8.58 -14.10 -5.11
C ILE A 357 -9.50 -12.88 -5.31
N CYS A 358 -10.77 -13.00 -4.92
CA CYS A 358 -11.73 -11.90 -5.07
C CYS A 358 -11.32 -10.67 -4.25
N VAL A 359 -10.86 -10.88 -3.01
CA VAL A 359 -10.35 -9.79 -2.16
C VAL A 359 -9.12 -9.12 -2.75
N GLN A 360 -8.18 -9.90 -3.31
CA GLN A 360 -6.99 -9.34 -3.96
C GLN A 360 -7.35 -8.50 -5.18
N LEU A 361 -8.25 -8.99 -6.04
CA LEU A 361 -8.73 -8.25 -7.20
C LEU A 361 -9.39 -6.92 -6.81
N GLN A 362 -10.20 -6.92 -5.75
CA GLN A 362 -10.85 -5.71 -5.26
C GLN A 362 -9.82 -4.65 -4.82
N ILE A 363 -8.73 -5.06 -4.17
CA ILE A 363 -7.65 -4.16 -3.78
C ILE A 363 -6.90 -3.62 -5.01
N THR A 364 -6.61 -4.47 -5.99
CA THR A 364 -5.98 -4.05 -7.26
C THR A 364 -6.82 -3.00 -7.98
N ILE A 365 -8.13 -3.21 -8.10
CA ILE A 365 -9.04 -2.24 -8.75
C ILE A 365 -9.00 -0.90 -8.00
N SER A 366 -8.98 -0.94 -6.66
CA SER A 366 -8.83 0.28 -5.85
C SER A 366 -7.54 1.04 -6.19
N LEU A 367 -6.42 0.32 -6.28
CA LEU A 367 -5.13 0.94 -6.52
C LEU A 367 -5.03 1.51 -7.92
N LEU A 368 -5.59 0.82 -8.91
CA LEU A 368 -5.67 1.32 -10.27
C LEU A 368 -6.52 2.59 -10.34
N ALA A 369 -7.66 2.64 -9.65
CA ALA A 369 -8.48 3.85 -9.57
C ALA A 369 -7.74 5.02 -8.91
N ILE A 370 -7.07 4.78 -7.77
CA ILE A 370 -6.25 5.79 -7.09
C ILE A 370 -5.12 6.28 -7.99
N SER A 371 -4.47 5.37 -8.71
CA SER A 371 -3.38 5.68 -9.64
C SER A 371 -3.86 6.58 -10.78
N ILE A 372 -4.98 6.22 -11.42
CA ILE A 372 -5.58 7.04 -12.49
C ILE A 372 -5.97 8.41 -11.96
N CYS A 373 -6.61 8.48 -10.79
CA CYS A 373 -6.97 9.76 -10.17
C CYS A 373 -5.72 10.61 -9.89
N PHE A 374 -4.67 10.01 -9.33
CA PHE A 374 -3.40 10.69 -9.08
C PHE A 374 -2.85 11.30 -10.38
N ILE A 375 -2.82 10.55 -11.48
CA ILE A 375 -2.31 11.04 -12.77
C ILE A 375 -3.16 12.20 -13.29
N LEU A 376 -4.48 12.02 -13.34
CA LEU A 376 -5.40 13.02 -13.88
C LEU A 376 -5.35 14.34 -13.11
N CYS A 377 -5.09 14.28 -11.81
CA CYS A 377 -5.03 15.45 -10.96
C CYS A 377 -3.65 16.10 -10.86
N THR A 378 -2.56 15.33 -11.04
CA THR A 378 -1.18 15.85 -10.95
C THR A 378 -0.66 16.37 -12.29
N LEU A 379 -1.07 15.75 -13.40
CA LEU A 379 -0.56 16.08 -14.74
C LEU A 379 -0.84 17.54 -15.15
N PRO A 380 -2.04 18.13 -14.93
CA PRO A 380 -2.30 19.52 -15.30
C PRO A 380 -1.38 20.52 -14.58
N ASN A 381 -1.03 20.24 -13.32
CA ASN A 381 -0.13 21.08 -12.53
C ASN A 381 1.31 20.98 -13.03
N CYS A 382 1.74 19.77 -13.41
CA CYS A 382 3.05 19.56 -14.01
C CYS A 382 3.18 20.29 -15.35
N ILE A 383 2.18 20.16 -16.24
CA ILE A 383 2.15 20.84 -17.53
C ILE A 383 2.18 22.36 -17.33
N SER A 384 1.31 22.89 -16.46
CA SER A 384 1.24 24.34 -16.21
C SER A 384 2.57 24.88 -15.67
N THR A 385 3.23 24.14 -14.77
CA THR A 385 4.55 24.54 -14.24
C THR A 385 5.62 24.60 -15.32
N ILE A 386 5.66 23.62 -16.24
CA ILE A 386 6.59 23.61 -17.37
C ILE A 386 6.29 24.79 -18.30
N MET A 387 5.03 25.01 -18.64
CA MET A 387 4.63 26.07 -19.55
C MET A 387 4.92 27.47 -18.99
N ILE A 388 4.73 27.70 -17.69
CA ILE A 388 5.14 28.95 -17.03
C ILE A 388 6.65 29.21 -17.21
N GLN A 389 7.47 28.15 -17.16
CA GLN A 389 8.93 28.27 -17.32
C GLN A 389 9.35 28.46 -18.78
N THR A 390 8.60 27.90 -19.73
CA THR A 390 8.89 28.04 -21.16
C THR A 390 8.47 29.40 -21.70
N TYR A 391 7.35 29.96 -21.23
CA TYR A 391 6.75 31.20 -21.76
C TYR A 391 7.05 32.43 -20.88
N THR A 392 8.24 32.52 -20.29
CA THR A 392 8.58 33.64 -19.38
C THR A 392 8.62 35.02 -20.05
N ASN A 393 8.85 35.06 -21.37
CA ASN A 393 9.06 36.31 -22.12
C ASN A 393 7.76 36.95 -22.64
N ASP A 394 6.65 36.21 -22.67
CA ASP A 394 5.37 36.70 -23.17
C ASP A 394 4.40 36.89 -21.98
N GLU A 395 4.09 38.15 -21.67
CA GLU A 395 3.28 38.50 -20.51
C GLU A 395 1.85 37.94 -20.59
N GLY A 396 1.24 37.94 -21.77
CA GLY A 396 -0.13 37.45 -21.98
C GLY A 396 -0.20 35.94 -21.75
N ASN A 397 0.73 35.20 -22.36
CA ASN A 397 0.85 33.76 -22.16
C ASN A 397 1.19 33.41 -20.70
N ARG A 398 2.03 34.20 -20.03
CA ARG A 398 2.37 33.98 -18.62
C ARG A 398 1.14 34.08 -17.70
N LYS A 399 0.29 35.10 -17.88
CA LYS A 399 -0.94 35.26 -17.09
C LYS A 399 -1.90 34.09 -17.30
N PHE A 400 -2.07 33.66 -18.54
CA PHE A 400 -2.89 32.49 -18.87
C PHE A 400 -2.38 31.22 -18.17
N TRP A 401 -1.10 30.90 -18.30
CA TRP A 401 -0.52 29.70 -17.67
C TRP A 401 -0.50 29.78 -16.15
N GLN A 402 -0.39 30.97 -15.57
CA GLN A 402 -0.53 31.18 -14.14
C GLN A 402 -1.96 30.88 -13.66
N ALA A 403 -2.99 31.31 -14.39
CA ALA A 403 -4.37 30.97 -14.09
C ALA A 403 -4.62 29.46 -14.20
N MET A 404 -4.08 28.81 -15.24
CA MET A 404 -4.14 27.35 -15.39
C MET A 404 -3.44 26.60 -14.25
N ASN A 405 -2.31 27.12 -13.77
CA ASN A 405 -1.62 26.57 -12.61
C ASN A 405 -2.51 26.65 -11.36
N PHE A 406 -3.16 27.79 -11.10
CA PHE A 406 -4.10 27.93 -9.99
C PHE A 406 -5.29 26.97 -10.09
N PHE A 407 -5.85 26.78 -11.28
CA PHE A 407 -6.90 25.77 -11.49
C PHE A 407 -6.39 24.35 -11.24
N SER A 408 -5.18 24.03 -11.69
CA SER A 408 -4.60 22.68 -11.54
C SER A 408 -4.24 22.32 -10.10
N ILE A 409 -4.04 23.31 -9.24
CA ILE A 409 -3.83 23.11 -7.79
C ILE A 409 -5.09 22.54 -7.13
N ILE A 410 -6.29 22.84 -7.63
CA ILE A 410 -7.55 22.34 -7.05
C ILE A 410 -7.65 20.81 -7.18
N PRO A 411 -7.52 20.19 -8.37
CA PRO A 411 -7.40 18.73 -8.51
C PRO A 411 -6.29 18.11 -7.66
N LEU A 412 -5.17 18.82 -7.51
CA LEU A 412 -4.06 18.36 -6.68
C LEU A 412 -4.47 18.27 -5.20
N LEU A 413 -5.11 19.31 -4.64
CA LEU A 413 -5.68 19.30 -3.28
C LEU A 413 -6.74 18.20 -3.11
N ILE A 414 -7.56 17.98 -4.14
CA ILE A 414 -8.56 16.90 -4.18
C ILE A 414 -7.87 15.55 -4.04
N THR A 415 -6.78 15.30 -4.75
CA THR A 415 -6.06 14.01 -4.71
C THR A 415 -5.61 13.63 -3.31
N HIS A 416 -5.05 14.58 -2.57
CA HIS A 416 -4.60 14.38 -1.19
C HIS A 416 -5.74 14.20 -0.19
N SER A 417 -6.99 14.40 -0.61
CA SER A 417 -8.17 14.38 0.27
C SER A 417 -9.16 13.25 -0.05
N VAL A 418 -9.18 12.77 -1.29
CA VAL A 418 -10.13 11.75 -1.78
C VAL A 418 -9.67 10.33 -1.46
N ASN A 419 -8.45 10.14 -0.93
CA ASN A 419 -7.93 8.82 -0.56
C ASN A 419 -8.91 8.03 0.34
N LEU A 420 -9.53 8.67 1.35
CA LEU A 420 -10.57 8.05 2.18
C LEU A 420 -11.77 7.57 1.35
N ILE A 421 -12.24 8.39 0.42
CA ILE A 421 -13.40 8.09 -0.43
C ILE A 421 -13.08 6.89 -1.31
N PHE A 422 -11.89 6.85 -1.92
CA PHE A 422 -11.46 5.69 -2.70
C PHE A 422 -11.40 4.43 -1.85
N TYR A 423 -10.79 4.46 -0.66
CA TYR A 423 -10.74 3.30 0.23
C TYR A 423 -12.14 2.84 0.67
N TYR A 424 -13.04 3.80 0.94
CA TYR A 424 -14.40 3.51 1.32
C TYR A 424 -15.20 2.88 0.18
N VAL A 425 -15.15 3.44 -1.03
CA VAL A 425 -15.88 2.93 -2.21
C VAL A 425 -15.30 1.58 -2.64
N SER A 426 -13.98 1.43 -2.63
CA SER A 426 -13.33 0.25 -3.18
C SER A 426 -13.37 -0.96 -2.26
N SER A 427 -13.35 -0.82 -0.93
CA SER A 427 -13.16 -1.94 0.00
C SER A 427 -14.36 -2.19 0.90
N LYS A 428 -15.04 -3.33 0.71
CA LYS A 428 -16.15 -3.79 1.58
C LYS A 428 -15.69 -3.94 3.04
N MET A 429 -14.49 -4.49 3.23
CA MET A 429 -13.86 -4.67 4.53
C MET A 429 -13.63 -3.32 5.22
N PHE A 430 -13.14 -2.33 4.47
CA PHE A 430 -12.95 -0.97 4.99
C PHE A 430 -14.29 -0.36 5.42
N ARG A 431 -15.34 -0.46 4.59
CA ARG A 431 -16.68 0.06 4.93
C ARG A 431 -17.25 -0.55 6.20
N GLN A 432 -17.16 -1.88 6.35
CA GLN A 432 -17.66 -2.56 7.54
C GLN A 432 -16.96 -2.05 8.80
N ARG A 433 -15.64 -1.87 8.75
CA ARG A 433 -14.86 -1.40 9.92
C ARG A 433 -15.00 0.08 10.20
N PHE A 434 -15.11 0.88 9.15
CA PHE A 434 -15.49 2.28 9.28
C PHE A 434 -16.85 2.38 9.99
N LYS A 435 -17.84 1.58 9.57
CA LYS A 435 -19.16 1.57 10.21
C LYS A 435 -19.10 1.09 11.67
N GLU A 436 -18.39 0.01 11.95
CA GLU A 436 -18.22 -0.49 13.32
C GLU A 436 -17.55 0.54 14.24
N TYR A 437 -16.54 1.26 13.75
CA TYR A 437 -15.81 2.21 14.59
C TYR A 437 -16.65 3.47 14.89
N TYR A 438 -17.30 4.04 13.87
CA TYR A 438 -18.02 5.31 14.00
C TYR A 438 -19.47 5.16 14.49
N PHE A 439 -20.18 4.07 14.14
CA PHE A 439 -21.57 3.89 14.56
C PHE A 439 -21.73 3.06 15.84
N ARG A 440 -20.87 2.06 16.09
CA ARG A 440 -21.03 1.19 17.28
C ARG A 440 -20.67 1.90 18.58
N LYS A 441 -19.74 2.87 18.54
CA LYS A 441 -19.32 3.62 19.72
C LYS A 441 -20.41 4.59 20.21
N ARG A 442 -21.44 4.87 19.40
CA ARG A 442 -22.55 5.77 19.77
C ARG A 442 -23.69 5.06 20.53
N SER A 443 -23.62 3.73 20.65
CA SER A 443 -24.66 2.90 21.30
C SER A 443 -24.27 2.44 22.71
N LYS A 444 -23.13 2.91 23.24
CA LYS A 444 -22.70 2.72 24.62
C LYS A 444 -22.44 4.10 25.20
#